data_AF-A0A2D6DLP1-F1
#
_entry.id   AF-A0A2D6DLP1-F1
#
_cell.length_a   1.000
_cell.length_b   1.000
_cell.length_c   1.000
_cell.angle_alpha   90.00
_cell.angle_beta   90.00
_cell.angle_gamma   90.00
#
_symmetry.space_group_name_H-M   'P 1'
#
loop_
_entity.id
_entity.type
_entity.pdbx_description
1 polymer ?
#
loop_
_entity_poly.entity_id
_entity_poly.type
_entity_poly.pdbx_seq_one_letter_code
_entity_poly.pdbx_strand_id
1 'polypeptide(L)'
;MQNALNLLIETCHGAALKGGWWHDPATGEKLQRNKGELLCLIHSEISEAMEGARKGIMDDHLTNRPMEEVELADAIIRICDYAGGYGLDVAGALEEKLAYNAQRADHKPENRVKDGGKKF
;
A
#
# COMPACT_ATOMS: atom_id res chain seq x y z
N MET A 1 -9.88 14.11 -1.35
CA MET A 1 -8.82 13.09 -1.27
C MET A 1 -9.43 11.69 -1.18
N GLN A 2 -10.38 11.50 -0.26
CA GLN A 2 -11.11 10.25 -0.07
C GLN A 2 -11.65 9.62 -1.38
N ASN A 3 -12.35 10.40 -2.22
CA ASN A 3 -12.89 9.89 -3.49
C ASN A 3 -11.81 9.33 -4.44
N ALA A 4 -10.63 9.96 -4.49
CA ALA A 4 -9.55 9.49 -5.36
C ALA A 4 -8.96 8.16 -4.87
N LEU A 5 -8.80 8.01 -3.55
CA LEU A 5 -8.33 6.75 -2.98
C LEU A 5 -9.37 5.64 -3.07
N ASN A 6 -10.66 5.94 -2.90
CA ASN A 6 -11.74 4.97 -3.13
C ASN A 6 -11.72 4.46 -4.58
N LEU A 7 -11.56 5.36 -5.56
CA LEU A 7 -11.41 4.96 -6.96
C LEU A 7 -10.20 4.05 -7.19
N LEU A 8 -9.08 4.31 -6.50
CA LEU A 8 -7.89 3.47 -6.58
C LEU A 8 -8.12 2.08 -5.96
N ILE A 9 -8.78 2.02 -4.79
CA ILE A 9 -9.20 0.78 -4.14
C ILE A 9 -10.09 -0.05 -5.07
N GLU A 10 -11.12 0.58 -5.64
CA GLU A 10 -12.02 -0.06 -6.61
C GLU A 10 -11.28 -0.57 -7.84
N THR A 11 -10.33 0.22 -8.37
CA THR A 11 -9.55 -0.13 -9.56
C THR A 11 -8.64 -1.32 -9.30
N CYS A 12 -7.83 -1.27 -8.24
CA CYS A 12 -6.88 -2.33 -7.90
C CYS A 12 -7.59 -3.63 -7.50
N HIS A 13 -8.60 -3.54 -6.61
CA HIS A 13 -9.38 -4.71 -6.22
C HIS A 13 -10.17 -5.28 -7.39
N GLY A 14 -10.76 -4.41 -8.23
CA GLY A 14 -11.44 -4.81 -9.46
C GLY A 14 -10.53 -5.54 -10.44
N ALA A 15 -9.27 -5.12 -10.58
CA ALA A 15 -8.27 -5.83 -11.37
C ALA A 15 -7.93 -7.21 -10.78
N ALA A 16 -7.75 -7.30 -9.46
CA ALA A 16 -7.50 -8.57 -8.78
C ALA A 16 -8.68 -9.56 -8.91
N LEU A 17 -9.92 -9.06 -8.80
CA LEU A 17 -11.13 -9.84 -9.03
C LEU A 17 -11.19 -10.40 -10.46
N LYS A 18 -10.94 -9.56 -11.46
CA LYS A 18 -10.90 -9.97 -12.88
C LYS A 18 -9.77 -10.96 -13.16
N GLY A 19 -8.66 -10.85 -12.45
CA GLY A 19 -7.54 -11.80 -12.51
C GLY A 19 -7.81 -13.14 -11.83
N GLY A 20 -8.98 -13.34 -11.21
CA GLY A 20 -9.34 -14.59 -10.53
C GLY A 20 -8.66 -14.77 -9.17
N TRP A 21 -8.09 -13.72 -8.57
CA TRP A 21 -7.35 -13.85 -7.31
C TRP A 21 -8.23 -14.01 -6.07
N TRP A 22 -9.54 -13.76 -6.20
CA TRP A 22 -10.52 -13.81 -5.12
C TRP A 22 -11.61 -14.86 -5.33
N HIS A 23 -11.56 -15.61 -6.43
CA HIS A 23 -12.49 -16.70 -6.72
C HIS A 23 -11.70 -17.93 -7.15
N ASP A 24 -12.17 -19.12 -6.78
CA ASP A 24 -11.60 -20.37 -7.25
C ASP A 24 -11.74 -20.42 -8.78
N PRO A 25 -10.65 -20.63 -9.54
CA PRO A 25 -10.72 -20.60 -11.00
C PRO A 25 -11.46 -21.79 -11.61
N ALA A 26 -11.63 -22.90 -10.87
CA ALA A 26 -12.36 -24.07 -11.31
C ALA A 26 -13.85 -23.99 -10.97
N THR A 27 -14.21 -23.48 -9.79
CA THR A 27 -15.61 -23.45 -9.32
C THR A 27 -16.28 -22.08 -9.42
N GLY A 28 -15.49 -21.00 -9.50
CA GLY A 28 -15.99 -19.63 -9.45
C GLY A 28 -16.42 -19.17 -8.05
N GLU A 29 -16.27 -20.01 -7.02
CA GLU A 29 -16.66 -19.69 -5.65
C GLU A 29 -15.69 -18.68 -5.02
N LYS A 30 -16.22 -17.79 -4.17
CA LYS A 30 -15.39 -16.79 -3.48
C LYS A 30 -14.40 -17.47 -2.54
N LEU A 31 -13.13 -17.10 -2.66
CA LEU A 31 -12.07 -17.58 -1.78
C LEU A 31 -12.06 -16.80 -0.47
N GLN A 32 -11.98 -17.52 0.65
CA GLN A 32 -11.61 -16.94 1.94
C GLN A 32 -10.09 -16.85 2.01
N ARG A 33 -9.54 -15.72 1.54
CA ARG A 33 -8.09 -15.51 1.56
C ARG A 33 -7.55 -15.33 2.99
N ASN A 34 -6.35 -15.82 3.24
CA ASN A 34 -5.65 -15.62 4.51
C ASN A 34 -5.14 -14.17 4.59
N LYS A 35 -5.57 -13.44 5.63
CA LYS A 35 -5.17 -12.04 5.84
C LYS A 35 -3.67 -11.90 6.06
N GLY A 36 -3.05 -12.82 6.78
CA GLY A 36 -1.62 -12.80 7.06
C GLY A 36 -0.79 -12.94 5.79
N GLU A 37 -1.17 -13.86 4.88
CA GLU A 37 -0.51 -14.01 3.58
C GLU A 37 -0.59 -12.71 2.76
N LEU A 38 -1.78 -12.10 2.67
CA LEU A 38 -1.95 -10.85 1.93
C LEU A 38 -1.16 -9.68 2.54
N LEU A 39 -1.09 -9.59 3.87
CA LEU A 39 -0.26 -8.59 4.53
C LEU A 39 1.24 -8.84 4.29
N CYS A 40 1.66 -10.10 4.26
CA CYS A 40 3.05 -10.45 3.91
C CYS A 40 3.39 -10.14 2.45
N LEU A 41 2.44 -10.21 1.52
CA LEU A 41 2.64 -9.72 0.14
C LEU A 41 2.86 -8.21 0.08
N ILE A 42 2.19 -7.41 0.93
CA ILE A 42 2.51 -5.98 1.02
C ILE A 42 3.95 -5.79 1.54
N HIS A 43 4.36 -6.61 2.51
CA HIS A 43 5.70 -6.54 3.08
C HIS A 43 6.81 -6.97 2.10
N SER A 44 6.54 -7.90 1.16
CA SER A 44 7.51 -8.23 0.11
C SER A 44 7.79 -7.03 -0.77
N GLU A 45 6.77 -6.31 -1.25
CA GLU A 45 7.00 -5.20 -2.19
C GLU A 45 7.77 -4.06 -1.51
N ILE A 46 7.55 -3.83 -0.19
CA ILE A 46 8.36 -2.87 0.58
C ILE A 46 9.82 -3.33 0.71
N SER A 47 10.07 -4.63 0.80
CA SER A 47 11.43 -5.19 0.87
C SER A 47 12.14 -5.10 -0.48
N GLU A 48 11.40 -5.28 -1.59
CA GLU A 48 11.90 -5.11 -2.95
C GLU A 48 12.18 -3.64 -3.27
N ALA A 49 11.31 -2.71 -2.84
CA ALA A 49 11.58 -1.28 -2.92
C ALA A 49 12.87 -0.88 -2.19
N MET A 50 13.08 -1.42 -0.99
CA MET A 50 14.32 -1.22 -0.22
C MET A 50 15.54 -1.75 -0.98
N GLU A 51 15.43 -2.93 -1.60
CA GLU A 51 16.49 -3.52 -2.40
C GLU A 51 16.82 -2.67 -3.65
N GLY A 52 15.78 -2.18 -4.33
CA GLY A 52 15.88 -1.25 -5.44
C GLY A 52 16.59 0.04 -5.05
N ALA A 53 16.21 0.65 -3.92
CA ALA A 53 16.85 1.84 -3.37
C ALA A 53 18.32 1.58 -2.98
N ARG A 54 18.60 0.43 -2.37
CA ARG A 54 19.95 0.03 -1.94
C ARG A 54 20.91 -0.17 -3.12
N LYS A 55 20.41 -0.70 -4.24
CA LYS A 55 21.21 -1.00 -5.43
C LYS A 55 21.18 0.10 -6.48
N GLY A 56 20.17 0.97 -6.48
CA GLY A 56 19.96 2.00 -7.51
C GLY A 56 19.70 1.40 -8.90
N ILE A 57 18.95 0.30 -8.98
CA ILE A 57 18.69 -0.44 -10.24
C ILE A 57 17.33 -0.08 -10.85
N MET A 58 17.22 -0.31 -12.15
CA MET A 58 15.95 -0.23 -12.89
C MET A 58 15.11 -1.48 -12.63
N ASP A 59 13.80 -1.35 -12.75
CA ASP A 59 12.88 -2.48 -12.65
C ASP A 59 13.04 -3.47 -13.82
N ASP A 60 12.76 -4.74 -13.58
CA ASP A 60 12.90 -5.79 -14.59
C ASP A 60 11.78 -5.76 -15.65
N HIS A 61 10.57 -5.32 -15.27
CA HIS A 61 9.40 -5.29 -16.16
C HIS A 61 9.20 -3.91 -16.80
N LEU A 62 9.32 -2.85 -16.00
CA LEU A 62 9.28 -1.45 -16.41
C LEU A 62 10.70 -0.89 -16.46
N THR A 63 11.50 -1.39 -17.41
CA THR A 63 12.95 -1.12 -17.52
C THR A 63 13.36 0.35 -17.67
N ASN A 64 12.40 1.25 -17.88
CA ASN A 64 12.59 2.71 -17.90
C ASN A 64 12.28 3.41 -16.56
N ARG A 65 11.93 2.68 -15.50
CA ARG A 65 11.68 3.19 -14.15
C ARG A 65 12.63 2.55 -13.12
N PRO A 66 13.05 3.31 -12.08
CA PRO A 66 13.77 2.71 -10.96
C PRO A 66 12.91 1.64 -10.27
N MET A 67 13.53 0.53 -9.87
CA MET A 67 12.87 -0.55 -9.13
C MET A 67 12.19 -0.01 -7.86
N GLU A 68 12.83 0.91 -7.14
CA GLU A 68 12.25 1.56 -5.96
C GLU A 68 10.87 2.18 -6.23
N GLU A 69 10.68 2.88 -7.36
CA GLU A 69 9.40 3.52 -7.69
C GLU A 69 8.33 2.47 -8.04
N VAL A 70 8.71 1.44 -8.79
CA VAL A 70 7.80 0.39 -9.25
C VAL A 70 7.29 -0.43 -8.07
N GLU A 71 8.18 -0.83 -7.16
CA GLU A 71 7.80 -1.65 -6.01
C GLU A 71 6.98 -0.88 -4.96
N LEU A 72 7.19 0.43 -4.83
CA LEU A 72 6.28 1.28 -4.06
C LEU A 72 4.88 1.36 -4.70
N ALA A 73 4.79 1.36 -6.02
CA ALA A 73 3.51 1.29 -6.72
C ALA A 73 2.82 -0.07 -6.50
N ASP A 74 3.57 -1.17 -6.53
CA ASP A 74 3.06 -2.50 -6.24
C ASP A 74 2.56 -2.62 -4.80
N ALA A 75 3.27 -2.04 -3.82
CA ALA A 75 2.79 -1.95 -2.45
C ALA A 75 1.43 -1.23 -2.35
N ILE A 76 1.24 -0.12 -3.09
CA ILE A 76 -0.05 0.59 -3.15
C ILE A 76 -1.14 -0.31 -3.74
N ILE A 77 -0.84 -1.03 -4.83
CA ILE A 77 -1.76 -1.97 -5.47
C ILE A 77 -2.20 -3.05 -4.47
N ARG A 78 -1.25 -3.64 -3.74
CA ARG A 78 -1.54 -4.68 -2.72
C ARG A 78 -2.39 -4.15 -1.57
N ILE A 79 -2.09 -2.94 -1.06
CA ILE A 79 -2.88 -2.30 -0.01
C ILE A 79 -4.32 -2.03 -0.49
N CYS A 80 -4.47 -1.54 -1.72
CA CYS A 80 -5.77 -1.21 -2.30
C CYS A 80 -6.60 -2.47 -2.57
N ASP A 81 -6.00 -3.55 -3.10
CA ASP A 81 -6.66 -4.84 -3.26
C ASP A 81 -7.10 -5.42 -1.90
N TYR A 82 -6.21 -5.40 -0.91
CA TYR A 82 -6.54 -5.86 0.45
C TYR A 82 -7.70 -5.08 1.06
N ALA A 83 -7.68 -3.75 0.94
CA ALA A 83 -8.75 -2.88 1.43
C ALA A 83 -10.09 -3.20 0.76
N GLY A 84 -10.10 -3.32 -0.57
CA GLY A 84 -11.30 -3.63 -1.34
C GLY A 84 -11.86 -5.01 -1.03
N GLY A 85 -11.00 -6.04 -0.98
CA GLY A 85 -11.43 -7.43 -0.74
C GLY A 85 -12.00 -7.69 0.64
N TYR A 86 -11.63 -6.88 1.64
CA TYR A 86 -12.18 -6.94 2.99
C TYR A 86 -13.15 -5.80 3.33
N GLY A 87 -13.46 -4.91 2.39
CA GLY A 87 -14.41 -3.81 2.59
C GLY A 87 -13.98 -2.80 3.66
N LEU A 88 -12.69 -2.49 3.73
CA LEU A 88 -12.13 -1.55 4.72
C LEU A 88 -12.23 -0.11 4.22
N ASP A 89 -12.65 0.81 5.09
CA ASP A 89 -12.62 2.26 4.81
C ASP A 89 -11.22 2.85 5.06
N VAL A 90 -10.25 2.44 4.25
CA VAL A 90 -8.88 2.96 4.30
C VAL A 90 -8.83 4.42 3.87
N ALA A 91 -9.73 4.85 2.98
CA ALA A 91 -9.77 6.23 2.51
C ALA A 91 -10.22 7.21 3.60
N GLY A 92 -11.28 6.88 4.34
CA GLY A 92 -11.71 7.65 5.52
C GLY A 92 -10.64 7.65 6.61
N ALA A 93 -10.07 6.48 6.92
CA ALA A 93 -8.99 6.37 7.89
C ALA A 93 -7.76 7.22 7.53
N LEU A 94 -7.39 7.30 6.25
CA LEU A 94 -6.28 8.14 5.79
C LEU A 94 -6.59 9.63 5.99
N GLU A 95 -7.77 10.09 5.59
CA GLU A 95 -8.18 11.49 5.72
C GLU A 95 -8.18 11.93 7.19
N GLU A 96 -8.81 11.15 8.07
CA GLU A 96 -8.81 11.40 9.51
C GLU A 96 -7.39 11.39 10.09
N LYS A 97 -6.56 10.43 9.66
CA LYS A 97 -5.19 10.31 10.19
C LYS A 97 -4.32 11.48 9.76
N LEU A 98 -4.47 11.97 8.53
CA LEU A 98 -3.76 13.15 8.04
C LEU A 98 -4.21 14.41 8.78
N ALA A 99 -5.51 14.59 9.01
CA ALA A 99 -6.05 15.69 9.80
C ALA A 99 -5.50 15.69 11.24
N TYR A 100 -5.48 14.52 11.88
CA TYR A 100 -4.86 14.33 13.20
C TYR A 100 -3.36 14.64 13.17
N ASN A 101 -2.61 14.10 12.21
CA ASN A 101 -1.16 14.29 12.10
C ASN A 101 -0.78 15.76 11.90
N ALA A 102 -1.61 16.56 11.23
CA ALA A 102 -1.38 17.99 11.04
C ALA A 102 -1.44 18.79 12.36
N GLN A 103 -2.16 18.30 13.36
CA GLN A 103 -2.29 18.93 14.68
C GLN A 103 -1.39 18.29 15.75
N ARG A 104 -0.71 17.19 15.40
CA ARG A 104 0.05 16.36 16.34
C ARG A 104 1.31 17.08 16.84
N ALA A 105 1.41 17.28 18.15
CA ALA A 105 2.44 18.11 18.75
C ALA A 105 3.87 17.62 18.48
N ASP A 106 4.16 16.32 18.59
CA ASP A 106 5.48 15.71 18.36
C ASP A 106 5.92 15.69 16.88
N HIS A 107 5.04 16.02 15.95
CA HIS A 107 5.38 16.17 14.52
C HIS A 107 5.72 17.62 14.14
N LYS A 108 5.54 18.59 15.04
CA LYS A 108 6.00 19.97 14.80
C LYS A 108 7.52 20.00 14.67
N PRO A 109 8.07 20.76 13.71
CA PRO A 109 9.52 20.91 13.57
C PRO A 109 10.19 21.28 14.90
N GLU A 110 9.57 22.16 15.70
CA GLU A 110 10.10 22.57 17.00
C GLU A 110 10.29 21.42 18.00
N ASN A 111 9.51 20.34 17.88
CA ASN A 111 9.58 19.17 18.78
C ASN A 111 10.47 18.05 18.22
N ARG A 112 10.73 18.02 16.91
CA ARG A 112 11.70 17.09 16.29
C ARG A 112 13.15 17.48 16.59
N VAL A 113 13.42 18.78 16.75
CA VAL A 113 14.77 19.33 17.00
C VAL A 113 15.18 19.22 18.48
N LYS A 114 14.24 18.93 19.39
CA LYS A 114 14.54 18.74 20.82
C LYS A 114 15.29 17.43 21.09
N ASP A 115 16.04 17.41 22.18
CA ASP A 115 16.71 16.19 22.65
C ASP A 115 15.66 15.09 22.93
N GLY A 116 15.82 13.93 22.29
CA GLY A 116 14.84 12.84 22.32
C GLY A 116 13.69 12.94 21.28
N GLY A 117 13.72 13.94 20.39
CA GLY A 117 12.80 14.01 19.25
C GLY A 117 12.94 12.81 18.30
N LYS A 118 11.83 12.41 17.65
CA LYS A 118 11.85 11.31 16.68
C LYS A 118 12.84 11.61 15.55
N LYS A 119 13.85 10.75 15.42
CA LYS A 119 14.91 10.83 14.39
C LYS A 119 14.56 10.11 13.10
N PHE A 120 13.57 9.22 13.15
CA PHE A 120 13.03 8.43 12.05
C PHE A 120 11.50 8.46 12.13
#